data_AF-A0A7X8M6D5-F1
#
_entry.id   AF-A0A7X8M6D5-F1
#
_cell.length_a   1.000
_cell.length_b   1.000
_cell.length_c   1.000
_cell.angle_alpha   90.00
_cell.angle_beta   90.00
_cell.angle_gamma   90.00
#
_symmetry.space_group_name_H-M   'P 1'
#
loop_
_entity.id
_entity.type
_entity.pdbx_description
1 polymer ?
#
loop_
_entity_poly.entity_id
_entity_poly.type
_entity_poly.pdbx_seq_one_letter_code
_entity_poly.pdbx_strand_id
1 'polypeptide(L)'
;MFKSFRLEAEQKGFRYFLEVFNPNAGQAVPPEKLGQFINDHIVRDLAGVTKAGRPLFLKVVYQGPKFMEQLASYDPTLIPGILGGASGTTLDAFQLLADAKKYGARIALYGRKINNSEHQLAFISFLRLVADGDLAPTEAVEAYHGVLQKLGIKPYRSLQEDLQITNPAVAYGGSSHRVTVPVQATIKTAPDFSKMTAKEKLDYQRKRLRA
;
A
#
# COMPACT_ATOMS: atom_id res chain seq x y z
N MET A 1 4.71 4.40 -23.48
CA MET A 1 4.78 3.11 -22.74
C MET A 1 3.39 2.62 -22.34
N PHE A 2 2.61 3.34 -21.52
CA PHE A 2 1.28 2.86 -21.06
C PHE A 2 0.24 2.67 -22.19
N LYS A 3 0.14 3.60 -23.15
CA LYS A 3 -0.75 3.45 -24.32
C LYS A 3 -0.52 2.13 -25.08
N SER A 4 0.74 1.80 -25.36
CA SER A 4 1.11 0.58 -26.08
C SER A 4 0.69 -0.68 -25.31
N PHE A 5 0.95 -0.69 -23.99
CA PHE A 5 0.49 -1.77 -23.11
C PHE A 5 -1.03 -1.94 -23.16
N ARG A 6 -1.81 -0.85 -23.08
CA ARG A 6 -3.28 -0.92 -23.12
C ARG A 6 -3.81 -1.51 -24.42
N LEU A 7 -3.24 -1.10 -25.56
CA LEU A 7 -3.63 -1.62 -26.86
C LEU A 7 -3.35 -3.13 -26.98
N GLU A 8 -2.19 -3.57 -26.51
CA GLU A 8 -1.83 -4.99 -26.49
C GLU A 8 -2.72 -5.79 -25.51
N ALA A 9 -2.98 -5.24 -24.32
CA ALA A 9 -3.84 -5.86 -23.33
C ALA A 9 -5.27 -6.05 -23.86
N GLU A 10 -5.83 -5.02 -24.50
CA GLU A 10 -7.15 -5.09 -25.13
C GLU A 10 -7.19 -6.12 -26.27
N GLN A 11 -6.19 -6.13 -27.16
CA GLN A 11 -6.09 -7.13 -28.24
C GLN A 11 -6.02 -8.56 -27.72
N LYS A 12 -5.37 -8.78 -26.57
CA LYS A 12 -5.21 -10.10 -25.94
C LYS A 12 -6.34 -10.44 -24.97
N GLY A 13 -7.32 -9.55 -24.74
CA GLY A 13 -8.33 -9.72 -23.69
C GLY A 13 -7.74 -9.76 -22.28
N PHE A 14 -6.53 -9.26 -22.08
CA PHE A 14 -5.83 -9.25 -20.79
C PHE A 14 -6.35 -8.13 -19.90
N ARG A 15 -6.85 -8.48 -18.72
CA ARG A 15 -7.38 -7.54 -17.73
C ARG A 15 -6.29 -7.15 -16.74
N TYR A 16 -6.23 -5.88 -16.37
CA TYR A 16 -5.20 -5.34 -15.49
C TYR A 16 -5.78 -4.41 -14.43
N PHE A 17 -5.04 -4.18 -13.36
CA PHE A 17 -5.26 -3.04 -12.46
C PHE A 17 -4.14 -2.02 -12.69
N LEU A 18 -4.41 -0.74 -12.43
CA LEU A 18 -3.42 0.32 -12.62
C LEU A 18 -2.90 0.79 -11.27
N GLU A 19 -1.61 0.54 -11.00
CA GLU A 19 -0.92 1.08 -9.83
C GLU A 19 -0.26 2.42 -10.18
N VAL A 20 -0.54 3.44 -9.38
CA VAL A 20 -0.04 4.80 -9.58
C VAL A 20 0.67 5.28 -8.31
N PHE A 21 1.92 5.68 -8.49
CA PHE A 21 2.79 6.17 -7.41
C PHE A 21 2.93 7.69 -7.45
N ASN A 22 3.32 8.25 -6.31
CA ASN A 22 3.80 9.62 -6.25
C ASN A 22 5.09 9.77 -7.09
N PRO A 23 5.36 10.97 -7.62
CA PRO A 23 6.62 11.23 -8.30
C PRO A 23 7.81 10.84 -7.42
N ASN A 24 8.75 10.11 -8.00
CA ASN A 24 9.98 9.68 -7.32
C ASN A 24 11.04 10.79 -7.25
N ALA A 25 10.93 11.81 -8.11
CA ALA A 25 11.72 13.03 -8.06
C ALA A 25 11.24 13.92 -6.90
N GLY A 26 12.14 14.19 -5.95
CA GLY A 26 11.83 15.03 -4.80
C GLY A 26 11.43 16.44 -5.22
N GLN A 27 10.37 16.98 -4.60
CA GLN A 27 9.86 18.33 -4.83
C GLN A 27 9.39 18.62 -6.27
N ALA A 28 9.21 17.60 -7.11
CA ALA A 28 8.67 17.78 -8.46
C ALA A 28 7.24 18.36 -8.44
N VAL A 29 6.50 18.12 -7.36
CA VAL A 29 5.15 18.65 -7.13
C VAL A 29 5.08 19.15 -5.68
N PRO A 30 4.58 20.38 -5.44
CA PRO A 30 4.32 20.87 -4.09
C PRO A 30 3.37 19.93 -3.33
N PRO A 31 3.60 19.62 -2.04
CA PRO A 31 2.79 18.65 -1.28
C PRO A 31 1.28 18.92 -1.33
N GLU A 32 0.88 20.19 -1.26
CA GLU A 32 -0.52 20.63 -1.31
C GLU A 32 -1.19 20.42 -2.67
N LYS A 33 -0.40 20.26 -3.75
CA LYS A 33 -0.88 19.98 -5.11
C LYS A 33 -0.76 18.51 -5.50
N LEU A 34 -0.14 17.69 -4.65
CA LEU A 34 0.18 16.30 -5.01
C LEU A 34 -1.06 15.46 -5.31
N GLY A 35 -2.10 15.53 -4.48
CA GLY A 35 -3.33 14.79 -4.71
C GLY A 35 -4.04 15.19 -6.01
N GLN A 36 -4.10 16.49 -6.30
CA GLN A 36 -4.66 17.01 -7.54
C GLN A 36 -3.84 16.53 -8.75
N PHE A 37 -2.52 16.65 -8.67
CA PHE A 37 -1.61 16.25 -9.74
C PHE A 37 -1.76 14.76 -10.11
N ILE A 38 -1.90 13.89 -9.10
CA ILE A 38 -2.10 12.45 -9.30
C ILE A 38 -3.47 12.17 -9.94
N ASN A 39 -4.55 12.76 -9.43
CA ASN A 39 -5.88 12.58 -9.99
C ASN A 39 -5.95 13.05 -11.44
N ASP A 40 -5.36 14.21 -11.76
CA ASP A 40 -5.32 14.73 -13.13
C ASP A 40 -4.59 13.78 -14.08
N HIS A 41 -3.48 13.16 -13.66
CA HIS A 41 -2.75 12.18 -14.47
C HIS A 41 -3.58 10.92 -14.70
N ILE A 42 -4.20 10.37 -13.64
CA ILE A 42 -5.07 9.20 -13.76
C ILE A 42 -6.20 9.46 -14.75
N VAL A 43 -6.89 10.59 -14.60
CA VAL A 43 -8.01 10.97 -15.46
C VAL A 43 -7.55 11.15 -16.91
N ARG A 44 -6.44 11.84 -17.15
CA ARG A 44 -5.90 12.04 -18.51
C ARG A 44 -5.43 10.74 -19.16
N ASP A 45 -4.82 9.84 -18.40
CA ASP A 45 -4.35 8.55 -18.91
C ASP A 45 -5.50 7.61 -19.31
N LEU A 46 -6.67 7.80 -18.70
CA LEU A 46 -7.89 7.01 -18.92
C LEU A 46 -8.94 7.74 -19.79
N ALA A 47 -8.73 9.03 -20.09
CA ALA A 47 -9.63 9.80 -20.94
C ALA A 47 -9.71 9.20 -22.35
N GLY A 48 -10.93 8.98 -22.84
CA GLY A 48 -11.17 8.37 -24.14
C GLY A 48 -10.81 6.88 -24.25
N VAL A 49 -10.42 6.23 -23.15
CA VAL A 49 -10.16 4.78 -23.12
C VAL A 49 -11.49 4.04 -23.03
N THR A 50 -11.69 3.09 -23.95
CA THR A 50 -12.87 2.22 -24.02
C THR A 50 -13.00 1.38 -22.74
N LYS A 51 -14.21 0.88 -22.46
CA LYS A 51 -14.43 -0.01 -21.31
C LYS A 51 -13.53 -1.25 -21.31
N ALA A 52 -13.22 -1.78 -22.50
CA ALA A 52 -12.36 -2.96 -22.65
C ALA A 52 -10.89 -2.65 -22.31
N GLY A 53 -10.41 -1.45 -22.65
CA GLY A 53 -9.04 -1.00 -22.37
C GLY A 53 -8.85 -0.35 -20.99
N ARG A 54 -9.86 -0.31 -20.13
CA ARG A 54 -9.80 0.30 -18.78
C ARG A 54 -9.29 -0.70 -17.72
N PRO A 55 -8.61 -0.21 -16.66
CA PRO A 55 -8.24 -1.05 -15.54
C PRO A 55 -9.48 -1.53 -14.76
N LEU A 56 -9.35 -2.67 -14.08
CA LEU A 56 -10.39 -3.19 -13.19
C LEU A 56 -10.59 -2.33 -11.95
N PHE A 57 -9.48 -1.83 -11.43
CA PHE A 57 -9.43 -0.91 -10.31
C PHE A 57 -8.10 -0.18 -10.32
N LEU A 58 -8.04 0.88 -9.53
CA LEU A 58 -6.84 1.64 -9.28
C LEU A 58 -6.19 1.21 -7.97
N LYS A 59 -4.87 1.23 -7.93
CA LYS A 59 -4.09 1.11 -6.70
C LYS A 59 -3.27 2.38 -6.53
N VAL A 60 -3.73 3.26 -5.65
CA VAL A 60 -3.17 4.61 -5.47
C VAL A 60 -2.71 4.84 -4.04
N VAL A 61 -1.77 5.78 -3.85
CA VAL A 61 -1.50 6.35 -2.52
C VAL A 61 -2.77 7.08 -2.05
N TYR A 62 -3.19 6.87 -0.81
CA TYR A 62 -4.25 7.68 -0.22
C TYR A 62 -3.73 9.11 0.02
N GLN A 63 -4.28 10.07 -0.73
CA GLN A 63 -3.88 11.48 -0.68
C GLN A 63 -4.76 12.33 0.25
N GLY A 64 -5.66 11.68 0.98
CA GLY A 64 -6.62 12.34 1.86
C GLY A 64 -8.05 12.39 1.30
N PRO A 65 -8.99 12.94 2.09
CA PRO A 65 -10.42 12.78 1.88
C PRO A 65 -10.88 13.40 0.57
N LYS A 66 -10.55 14.69 0.39
CA LYS A 66 -10.92 15.49 -0.77
C LYS A 66 -10.54 14.81 -2.08
N PHE A 67 -9.31 14.29 -2.18
CA PHE A 67 -8.82 13.71 -3.43
C PHE A 67 -9.38 12.30 -3.67
N MET A 68 -9.63 11.54 -2.61
CA MET A 68 -10.30 10.25 -2.74
C MET A 68 -11.76 10.42 -3.18
N GLU A 69 -12.51 11.35 -2.58
CA GLU A 69 -13.88 11.68 -2.98
C GLU A 69 -13.95 12.16 -4.44
N GLN A 70 -13.02 13.04 -4.84
CA GLN A 70 -12.91 13.50 -6.22
C GLN A 70 -12.69 12.33 -7.19
N LEU A 71 -11.79 11.40 -6.86
CA LEU A 71 -11.49 10.26 -7.72
C LEU A 71 -12.66 9.27 -7.77
N ALA A 72 -13.32 9.03 -6.63
CA ALA A 72 -14.45 8.11 -6.52
C ALA A 72 -15.73 8.65 -7.19
N SER A 73 -15.91 9.97 -7.24
CA SER A 73 -17.06 10.62 -7.89
C SER A 73 -16.85 10.93 -9.37
N TYR A 74 -15.61 10.86 -9.87
CA TYR A 74 -15.27 11.22 -11.24
C TYR A 74 -15.94 10.33 -12.30
N ASP A 75 -15.91 9.01 -12.12
CA ASP A 75 -16.52 8.04 -13.04
C ASP A 75 -17.02 6.84 -12.22
N PRO A 76 -18.32 6.49 -12.25
CA PRO A 76 -18.88 5.41 -11.45
C PRO A 76 -18.34 4.01 -11.83
N THR A 77 -17.72 3.88 -13.00
CA THR A 77 -17.08 2.63 -13.45
C THR A 77 -15.63 2.50 -13.00
N LEU A 78 -15.03 3.59 -12.51
CA LEU A 78 -13.69 3.58 -11.95
C LEU A 78 -13.77 3.13 -10.49
N ILE A 79 -12.97 2.13 -10.12
CA ILE A 79 -12.95 1.58 -8.77
C ILE A 79 -11.65 2.04 -8.09
N PRO A 80 -11.67 3.05 -7.19
CA PRO A 80 -10.47 3.47 -6.48
C PRO A 80 -10.10 2.46 -5.41
N GLY A 81 -8.81 2.12 -5.33
CA GLY A 81 -8.24 1.29 -4.28
C GLY A 81 -6.96 1.91 -3.72
N ILE A 82 -6.70 1.69 -2.45
CA ILE A 82 -5.55 2.28 -1.75
C ILE A 82 -4.41 1.28 -1.52
N LEU A 83 -3.19 1.78 -1.50
CA LEU A 83 -2.02 1.05 -0.99
C LEU A 83 -1.81 1.29 0.50
N GLY A 84 -1.31 0.28 1.20
CA GLY A 84 -1.09 0.35 2.65
C GLY A 84 0.14 1.13 3.11
N GLY A 85 1.12 1.38 2.24
CA GLY A 85 2.35 2.09 2.64
C GLY A 85 3.27 1.26 3.55
N ALA A 86 3.95 1.93 4.48
CA ALA A 86 4.80 1.28 5.50
C ALA A 86 3.94 0.63 6.59
N SER A 87 4.54 -0.25 7.41
CA SER A 87 3.79 -1.01 8.43
C SER A 87 3.10 -0.09 9.44
N GLY A 88 3.82 0.91 10.00
CA GLY A 88 3.27 1.81 11.01
C GLY A 88 2.79 1.06 12.26
N THR A 89 1.83 1.66 12.97
CA THR A 89 1.06 1.01 14.04
C THR A 89 -0.11 0.20 13.46
N THR A 90 -0.73 -0.63 14.30
CA THR A 90 -1.98 -1.31 13.95
C THR A 90 -3.09 -0.29 13.69
N LEU A 91 -3.16 0.79 14.49
CA LEU A 91 -4.14 1.85 14.26
C LEU A 91 -3.92 2.53 12.89
N ASP A 92 -2.67 2.78 12.47
CA ASP A 92 -2.40 3.33 11.13
C ASP A 92 -2.97 2.45 10.01
N ALA A 93 -3.07 1.14 10.20
CA ALA A 93 -3.63 0.24 9.20
C ALA A 93 -5.16 0.31 9.18
N PHE A 94 -5.79 0.20 10.34
CA PHE A 94 -7.24 0.16 10.48
C PHE A 94 -7.88 1.52 10.20
N GLN A 95 -7.26 2.61 10.67
CA GLN A 95 -7.74 3.97 10.42
C GLN A 95 -7.63 4.34 8.94
N LEU A 96 -6.50 4.03 8.29
CA LEU A 96 -6.32 4.24 6.85
C LEU A 96 -7.40 3.52 6.03
N LEU A 97 -7.74 2.30 6.41
CA LEU A 97 -8.77 1.50 5.75
C LEU A 97 -10.15 2.14 5.92
N ALA A 98 -10.52 2.47 7.16
CA ALA A 98 -11.80 3.07 7.49
C ALA A 98 -11.99 4.42 6.78
N ASP A 99 -10.97 5.26 6.80
CA ASP A 99 -10.99 6.57 6.16
C ASP A 99 -11.08 6.47 4.64
N ALA A 100 -10.23 5.66 4.02
CA ALA A 100 -10.28 5.48 2.57
C ALA A 100 -11.65 4.96 2.11
N LYS A 101 -12.23 3.99 2.84
CA LYS A 101 -13.60 3.50 2.59
C LYS A 101 -14.62 4.62 2.71
N LYS A 102 -14.58 5.38 3.80
CA LYS A 102 -15.49 6.52 4.06
C LYS A 102 -15.50 7.51 2.90
N TYR A 103 -14.35 7.76 2.29
CA TYR A 103 -14.18 8.72 1.22
C TYR A 103 -14.28 8.13 -0.19
N GLY A 104 -14.72 6.88 -0.32
CA GLY A 104 -15.15 6.29 -1.60
C GLY A 104 -14.22 5.23 -2.18
N ALA A 105 -13.08 4.94 -1.56
CA ALA A 105 -12.27 3.78 -1.93
C ALA A 105 -13.06 2.49 -1.72
N ARG A 106 -12.88 1.53 -2.61
CA ARG A 106 -13.58 0.23 -2.60
C ARG A 106 -12.65 -0.95 -2.37
N ILE A 107 -11.34 -0.73 -2.42
CA ILE A 107 -10.32 -1.78 -2.31
C ILE A 107 -9.16 -1.27 -1.44
N ALA A 108 -8.58 -2.15 -0.63
CA ALA A 108 -7.33 -1.90 0.07
C ALA A 108 -6.32 -3.01 -0.22
N LEU A 109 -5.13 -2.64 -0.71
CA LEU A 109 -4.04 -3.56 -1.03
C LEU A 109 -2.90 -3.36 -0.04
N TYR A 110 -2.95 -4.12 1.06
CA TYR A 110 -1.95 -4.07 2.12
C TYR A 110 -0.94 -5.21 1.96
N GLY A 111 0.35 -4.87 2.00
CA GLY A 111 1.45 -5.85 1.98
C GLY A 111 2.20 -5.82 3.32
N ARG A 112 3.09 -4.83 3.48
CA ARG A 112 3.95 -4.66 4.67
C ARG A 112 3.18 -4.56 5.99
N LYS A 113 1.98 -3.98 5.98
CA LYS A 113 1.12 -3.91 7.17
C LYS A 113 0.70 -5.30 7.66
N ILE A 114 0.35 -6.19 6.73
CA ILE A 114 -0.03 -7.58 7.04
C ILE A 114 1.22 -8.39 7.36
N ASN A 115 2.23 -8.39 6.48
CA ASN A 115 3.39 -9.26 6.61
C ASN A 115 4.19 -9.02 7.90
N ASN A 116 4.22 -7.78 8.37
CA ASN A 116 4.95 -7.38 9.57
C ASN A 116 4.04 -7.27 10.81
N SER A 117 2.81 -7.79 10.75
CA SER A 117 1.98 -7.97 11.94
C SER A 117 2.44 -9.20 12.73
N GLU A 118 2.15 -9.22 14.02
CA GLU A 118 2.47 -10.33 14.93
C GLU A 118 1.73 -11.61 14.55
N HIS A 119 0.49 -11.49 14.05
CA HIS A 119 -0.34 -12.63 13.66
C HIS A 119 -1.22 -12.29 12.44
N GLN A 120 -0.75 -12.66 11.24
CA GLN A 120 -1.32 -12.20 9.96
C GLN A 120 -2.79 -12.60 9.78
N LEU A 121 -3.18 -13.82 10.16
CA LEU A 121 -4.56 -14.28 10.00
C LEU A 121 -5.53 -13.49 10.89
N ALA A 122 -5.09 -13.15 12.11
CA ALA A 122 -5.90 -12.35 13.03
C ALA A 122 -6.00 -10.91 12.50
N PHE A 123 -4.87 -10.35 12.07
CA PHE A 123 -4.80 -9.02 11.48
C PHE A 123 -5.72 -8.86 10.26
N ILE A 124 -5.70 -9.82 9.33
CA ILE A 124 -6.60 -9.85 8.17
C ILE A 124 -8.07 -9.94 8.60
N SER A 125 -8.37 -10.75 9.61
CA SER A 125 -9.74 -10.87 10.14
C SER A 125 -10.25 -9.53 10.67
N PHE A 126 -9.42 -8.79 11.42
CA PHE A 126 -9.78 -7.44 11.89
C PHE A 126 -9.85 -6.41 10.76
N LEU A 127 -8.96 -6.48 9.76
CA LEU A 127 -9.12 -5.66 8.54
C LEU A 127 -10.48 -5.90 7.88
N ARG A 128 -10.96 -7.14 7.85
CA ARG A 128 -12.27 -7.45 7.29
C ARG A 128 -13.40 -6.84 8.11
N LEU A 129 -13.38 -6.99 9.44
CA LEU A 129 -14.38 -6.39 10.34
C LEU A 129 -14.44 -4.86 10.21
N VAL A 130 -13.27 -4.20 10.15
CA VAL A 130 -13.19 -2.74 9.91
C VAL A 130 -13.70 -2.38 8.51
N ALA A 131 -13.36 -3.18 7.49
CA ALA A 131 -13.85 -2.96 6.12
C ALA A 131 -15.37 -3.13 6.01
N ASP A 132 -15.97 -4.02 6.80
CA ASP A 132 -17.43 -4.22 6.84
C ASP A 132 -18.12 -3.13 7.65
N GLY A 133 -17.41 -2.53 8.62
CA GLY A 133 -17.93 -1.51 9.52
C GLY A 133 -18.48 -2.09 10.82
N ASP A 134 -18.19 -3.38 11.08
CA ASP A 134 -18.59 -4.09 12.30
C ASP A 134 -17.74 -3.67 13.50
N LEU A 135 -16.58 -3.05 13.27
CA LEU A 135 -15.66 -2.63 14.31
C LEU A 135 -14.99 -1.30 13.97
N ALA A 136 -14.91 -0.38 14.94
CA ALA A 136 -14.16 0.85 14.77
C ALA A 136 -12.65 0.58 14.80
N PRO A 137 -11.80 1.42 14.17
CA PRO A 137 -10.35 1.21 14.14
C PRO A 137 -9.70 1.03 15.50
N THR A 138 -10.07 1.83 16.50
CA THR A 138 -9.50 1.75 17.86
C THR A 138 -9.93 0.47 18.59
N GLU A 139 -11.21 0.12 18.49
CA GLU A 139 -11.75 -1.13 19.05
C GLU A 139 -11.09 -2.36 18.41
N ALA A 140 -10.80 -2.28 17.10
CA ALA A 140 -10.08 -3.33 16.38
C ALA A 140 -8.65 -3.50 16.87
N VAL A 141 -7.95 -2.42 17.24
CA VAL A 141 -6.61 -2.51 17.87
C VAL A 141 -6.72 -3.23 19.22
N GLU A 142 -7.64 -2.80 20.09
CA GLU A 142 -7.83 -3.42 21.41
C GLU A 142 -8.18 -4.90 21.31
N ALA A 143 -9.12 -5.26 20.43
CA ALA A 143 -9.52 -6.63 20.19
C ALA A 143 -8.36 -7.48 19.60
N TYR A 144 -7.56 -6.91 18.70
CA TYR A 144 -6.37 -7.58 18.18
C TYR A 144 -5.34 -7.86 19.28
N HIS A 145 -5.06 -6.90 20.17
CA HIS A 145 -4.20 -7.12 21.34
C HIS A 145 -4.77 -8.20 22.27
N GLY A 146 -6.09 -8.23 22.47
CA GLY A 146 -6.75 -9.31 23.23
C GLY A 146 -6.58 -10.69 22.60
N VAL A 147 -6.60 -10.79 21.26
CA VAL A 147 -6.29 -12.04 20.55
C VAL A 147 -4.82 -12.42 20.72
N LEU A 148 -3.88 -11.48 20.61
CA LEU A 148 -2.47 -11.74 20.85
C LEU A 148 -2.23 -12.26 22.27
N GLN A 149 -2.87 -11.66 23.28
CA GLN A 149 -2.80 -12.11 24.66
C GLN A 149 -3.31 -13.56 24.82
N LYS A 150 -4.47 -13.89 24.26
CA LYS A 150 -5.03 -15.26 24.29
C LYS A 150 -4.12 -16.29 23.63
N LEU A 151 -3.40 -15.88 22.59
CA LEU A 151 -2.45 -16.73 21.86
C LEU A 151 -1.06 -16.76 22.51
N GLY A 152 -0.83 -16.00 23.58
CA GLY A 152 0.48 -15.89 24.23
C GLY A 152 1.55 -15.19 23.37
N ILE A 153 1.13 -14.38 22.38
CA ILE A 153 2.01 -13.65 21.48
C ILE A 153 2.30 -12.29 22.09
N LYS A 154 3.59 -11.96 22.27
CA LYS A 154 4.00 -10.64 22.76
C LYS A 154 3.84 -9.59 21.64
N PRO A 155 3.02 -8.55 21.82
CA PRO A 155 2.93 -7.45 20.86
C PRO A 155 4.27 -6.75 20.65
N TYR A 156 4.53 -6.24 19.44
CA TYR A 156 5.74 -5.46 19.17
C TYR A 156 5.75 -4.11 19.89
N ARG A 157 4.57 -3.59 20.23
CA ARG A 157 4.36 -2.29 20.91
C ARG A 157 3.35 -2.45 22.03
N SER A 158 3.39 -1.56 23.01
CA SER A 158 2.30 -1.47 23.99
C SER A 158 0.98 -1.07 23.31
N LEU A 159 -0.16 -1.40 23.93
CA LEU A 159 -1.47 -0.98 23.44
C LEU A 159 -1.55 0.54 23.26
N GLN A 160 -1.02 1.32 24.22
CA GLN A 160 -1.05 2.78 24.13
C GLN A 160 -0.26 3.33 22.94
N GLU A 161 0.89 2.74 22.63
CA GLU A 161 1.71 3.11 21.46
C GLU A 161 1.06 2.68 20.15
N ASP A 162 0.43 1.50 20.12
CA ASP A 162 -0.18 0.95 18.91
C ASP A 162 -1.51 1.64 18.55
N LEU A 163 -2.11 2.34 19.52
CA LEU A 163 -3.21 3.28 19.37
C LEU A 163 -2.77 4.69 18.93
N GLN A 164 -1.49 4.92 18.63
CA GLN A 164 -1.05 6.20 18.06
C GLN A 164 -1.06 6.17 16.54
N ILE A 165 -1.46 7.30 15.94
CA ILE A 165 -1.26 7.54 14.51
C ILE A 165 0.18 7.97 14.28
N THR A 166 0.92 7.19 13.49
CA THR A 166 2.33 7.47 13.15
C THR A 166 2.55 7.67 11.65
N ASN A 167 1.60 7.26 10.82
CA ASN A 167 1.70 7.40 9.38
C ASN A 167 1.12 8.74 8.91
N PRO A 168 1.91 9.61 8.24
CA PRO A 168 1.43 10.89 7.72
C PRO A 168 0.24 10.78 6.77
N ALA A 169 0.13 9.67 6.02
CA ALA A 169 -1.01 9.41 5.14
C ALA A 169 -2.35 9.32 5.89
N VAL A 170 -2.31 9.03 7.19
CA VAL A 170 -3.46 8.99 8.09
C VAL A 170 -3.58 10.29 8.91
N ALA A 171 -2.47 11.01 9.09
CA ALA A 171 -2.44 12.27 9.85
C ALA A 171 -2.94 13.50 9.06
N TYR A 172 -3.26 13.36 7.77
CA TYR A 172 -3.80 14.41 6.87
C TYR A 172 -2.99 15.71 6.72
N GLY A 173 -1.92 15.90 7.50
CA GLY A 173 -0.95 16.96 7.31
C GLY A 173 -0.03 16.62 6.16
N GLY A 174 0.11 17.52 5.18
CA GLY A 174 0.94 17.40 3.98
C GLY A 174 2.46 17.31 4.23
N SER A 175 2.88 16.44 5.14
CA SER A 175 4.29 16.16 5.38
C SER A 175 4.79 15.17 4.35
N SER A 176 5.48 15.72 3.36
CA SER A 176 6.42 15.03 2.48
C SER A 176 7.53 14.35 3.29
N HIS A 177 7.28 13.14 3.79
CA HIS A 177 8.32 12.29 4.33
C HIS A 177 8.44 10.99 3.53
N ARG A 178 9.61 10.88 2.90
CA ARG A 178 10.11 9.70 2.22
C ARG A 178 10.03 8.51 3.17
N VAL A 179 9.42 7.42 2.72
CA VAL A 179 9.85 6.09 3.17
C VAL A 179 11.19 5.83 2.49
N THR A 180 12.27 6.38 3.04
CA THR A 180 13.61 5.88 2.76
C THR A 180 13.71 4.50 3.38
N VAL A 181 13.68 3.46 2.55
CA VAL A 181 14.21 2.16 2.92
C VAL A 181 15.69 2.40 3.23
N PRO A 182 16.18 2.15 4.46
CA PRO A 182 17.61 2.18 4.68
C PRO A 182 18.18 0.98 3.92
N VAL A 183 18.77 1.23 2.76
CA VAL A 183 19.81 0.34 2.26
C VAL A 183 20.96 0.59 3.22
N GLN A 184 21.08 -0.26 4.24
CA GLN A 184 22.31 -0.36 5.01
C GLN A 184 23.35 -0.92 4.03
N ALA A 185 23.93 -0.03 3.23
CA ALA A 185 24.99 -0.31 2.31
C ALA A 185 26.25 -0.56 3.13
N THR A 186 26.32 -1.73 3.77
CA THR A 186 27.62 -2.40 3.85
C THR A 186 27.88 -2.88 2.43
N ILE A 187 28.60 -2.07 1.65
CA ILE A 187 29.15 -2.52 0.37
C ILE A 187 30.19 -3.58 0.71
N LYS A 188 29.75 -4.83 0.91
CA LYS A 188 30.56 -6.00 0.61
C LYS A 188 30.31 -6.25 -0.87
N THR A 189 31.34 -6.04 -1.68
CA THR A 189 31.37 -6.38 -3.10
C THR A 189 30.65 -7.70 -3.35
N ALA A 190 29.49 -7.64 -3.99
CA ALA A 190 28.73 -8.84 -4.33
C ALA A 190 29.51 -9.62 -5.41
N PRO A 191 29.58 -10.96 -5.30
CA PRO A 191 30.27 -11.77 -6.29
C PRO A 191 29.54 -11.72 -7.64
N ASP A 192 30.32 -11.74 -8.72
CA ASP A 192 29.81 -11.77 -10.09
C ASP A 192 29.21 -13.15 -10.41
N PHE A 193 27.89 -13.25 -10.32
CA PHE A 193 27.14 -14.49 -10.57
C PHE A 193 27.20 -14.97 -12.03
N SER A 194 27.69 -14.16 -12.98
CA SER A 194 27.87 -14.61 -14.36
C SER A 194 29.03 -15.60 -14.50
N LYS A 195 29.98 -15.58 -13.55
CA LYS A 195 31.18 -16.43 -13.53
C LYS A 195 31.07 -17.65 -12.61
N MET A 196 29.91 -17.86 -11.98
CA MET A 196 29.70 -18.95 -11.04
C MET A 196 28.84 -20.06 -11.66
N THR A 197 29.22 -21.30 -11.39
CA THR A 197 28.42 -22.49 -11.67
C THR A 197 27.18 -22.54 -10.76
N ALA A 198 26.18 -23.33 -11.14
CA ALA A 198 24.95 -23.48 -10.36
C ALA A 198 25.20 -23.97 -8.92
N LYS A 199 26.21 -24.82 -8.73
CA LYS A 199 26.61 -25.33 -7.41
C LYS A 199 27.19 -24.22 -6.52
N GLU A 200 28.04 -23.37 -7.08
CA GLU A 200 28.66 -22.26 -6.34
C GLU A 200 27.64 -21.19 -5.95
N LYS A 201 26.63 -20.95 -6.80
CA LYS A 201 25.50 -20.05 -6.48
C LYS A 201 24.68 -20.57 -5.31
N LEU A 202 24.41 -21.87 -5.29
CA LEU A 202 23.65 -22.53 -4.23
C LEU A 202 24.40 -22.46 -2.89
N ASP A 203 25.71 -22.71 -2.91
CA ASP A 203 26.55 -22.65 -1.70
C ASP A 203 26.70 -21.21 -1.16
N TYR A 204 26.77 -20.21 -2.04
CA TYR A 204 26.72 -18.79 -1.64
C TYR A 204 25.40 -18.46 -0.91
N GLN A 205 24.26 -18.89 -1.46
CA GLN A 205 22.96 -18.66 -0.82
C GLN A 205 22.81 -19.40 0.51
N ARG A 206 23.29 -20.65 0.59
CA ARG A 206 23.29 -21.43 1.84
C ARG A 206 24.13 -20.80 2.95
N LYS A 207 25.29 -20.24 2.62
CA LYS A 207 26.14 -19.52 3.60
C LYS A 207 25.48 -18.24 4.10
N ARG A 208 24.78 -17.52 3.22
CA ARG A 208 24.06 -16.29 3.57
C ARG A 208 22.83 -16.54 4.45
N LEU A 209 22.16 -17.68 4.32
CA LEU A 209 21.00 -18.04 5.15
C LEU A 209 21.38 -18.49 6.58
N ARG A 210 22.67 -18.71 6.85
CA ARG A 210 23.19 -19.16 8.15
C ARG A 210 23.89 -18.05 8.95
N ALA A 211 23.95 -16.83 8.42
CA ALA A 211 24.57 -15.65 9.02
C ALA A 211 23.50 -14.60 9.32
#